data_AF-A0A538JSH3-F1
#
_entry.id   AF-A0A538JSH3-F1
#
_cell.length_a   1.000
_cell.length_b   1.000
_cell.length_c   1.000
_cell.angle_alpha   90.00
_cell.angle_beta   90.00
_cell.angle_gamma   90.00
#
_symmetry.space_group_name_H-M   'P 1'
#
loop_
_entity.id
_entity.type
_entity.pdbx_description
1 polymer ?
#
loop_
_entity_poly.entity_id
_entity_poly.type
_entity_poly.pdbx_seq_one_letter_code
_entity_poly.pdbx_strand_id
1 'polypeptide(L)' 'REVATSTNDVAGDGTTTATVLAQAIVKDGLRNVAAGANPMAIKRGIERSVEQVVENLKSQSKEISGKED' A
#
# COMPACT_ATOMS: atom_id res chain seq x y z
N ARG A 1 7.45 11.27 3.72
CA ARG A 1 8.46 11.61 2.67
C ARG A 1 9.19 10.36 2.21
N GLU A 2 9.72 9.54 3.12
CA GLU A 2 10.40 8.28 2.78
C GLU A 2 9.57 7.34 1.90
N VAL A 3 8.27 7.16 2.21
CA VAL A 3 7.36 6.29 1.42
C VAL A 3 7.31 6.68 -0.06
N ALA A 4 7.19 7.97 -0.35
CA ALA A 4 7.10 8.46 -1.72
C ALA A 4 8.41 8.26 -2.49
N THR A 5 9.55 8.49 -1.82
CA THR A 5 10.89 8.32 -2.38
C THR A 5 11.14 6.85 -2.72
N SER A 6 10.86 5.92 -1.82
CA SER A 6 11.05 4.49 -2.07
C SER A 6 10.20 3.95 -3.22
N THR A 7 8.97 4.45 -3.42
CA THR A 7 8.16 4.08 -4.59
C THR A 7 8.75 4.61 -5.89
N ASN A 8 9.23 5.87 -5.89
CA ASN A 8 9.87 6.47 -7.05
C ASN A 8 11.10 5.68 -7.51
N ASP A 9 11.93 5.26 -6.55
CA ASP A 9 13.20 4.61 -6.82
C ASP A 9 13.05 3.23 -7.49
N VAL A 10 11.91 2.56 -7.29
CA VAL A 10 11.65 1.22 -7.82
C VAL A 10 10.75 1.26 -9.06
N ALA A 11 9.66 2.03 -9.03
CA ALA A 11 8.64 2.01 -10.07
C ALA A 11 8.71 3.21 -11.04
N GLY A 12 9.39 4.31 -10.66
CA GLY A 12 9.46 5.54 -11.45
C GLY A 12 8.16 6.36 -11.54
N ASP A 13 7.07 5.87 -10.92
CA ASP A 13 5.76 6.52 -10.81
C ASP A 13 5.06 6.03 -9.51
N GLY A 14 3.91 6.60 -9.16
CA GLY A 14 3.07 6.17 -8.03
C GLY A 14 3.37 6.85 -6.69
N THR A 15 4.27 7.84 -6.69
CA THR A 15 4.72 8.57 -5.48
C THR A 15 3.57 9.31 -4.78
N THR A 16 2.68 9.94 -5.55
CA THR A 16 1.48 10.63 -5.02
C THR A 16 0.50 9.63 -4.44
N THR A 17 0.23 8.53 -5.15
CA THR A 17 -0.65 7.44 -4.69
C THR A 17 -0.14 6.87 -3.37
N ALA A 18 1.16 6.55 -3.29
CA ALA A 18 1.78 6.03 -2.09
C ALA A 18 1.68 7.01 -0.91
N THR A 19 1.82 8.32 -1.17
CA THR A 19 1.69 9.36 -0.14
C THR A 19 0.27 9.44 0.42
N VAL A 20 -0.74 9.43 -0.46
CA VAL A 20 -2.15 9.53 -0.04
C VAL A 20 -2.58 8.28 0.72
N LEU A 21 -2.18 7.09 0.27
CA LEU A 21 -2.46 5.84 0.97
C LEU A 21 -1.82 5.81 2.36
N ALA A 22 -0.54 6.20 2.46
CA ALA A 22 0.15 6.26 3.75
C ALA A 22 -0.52 7.24 4.72
N GLN A 23 -0.93 8.41 4.23
CA GLN A 23 -1.65 9.40 5.04
C GLN A 23 -2.97 8.84 5.59
N ALA A 24 -3.78 8.20 4.74
CA ALA A 24 -5.05 7.62 5.14
C ALA A 24 -4.88 6.50 6.18
N ILE A 25 -3.96 5.56 5.92
CA ILE A 25 -3.68 4.42 6.81
C ILE A 25 -3.20 4.91 8.18
N VAL A 26 -2.29 5.89 8.23
CA VAL A 26 -1.79 6.44 9.51
C VAL A 26 -2.91 7.16 10.26
N LYS A 27 -3.70 7.99 9.58
CA LYS A 27 -4.80 8.74 10.21
C LYS A 27 -5.81 7.80 10.86
N ASP A 28 -6.27 6.79 10.13
CA ASP A 28 -7.29 5.87 10.64
C ASP A 28 -6.69 4.87 11.66
N GLY A 29 -5.43 4.46 11.47
CA GLY A 29 -4.71 3.65 12.45
C GLY A 29 -4.62 4.37 13.80
N LEU A 30 -4.17 5.63 13.81
CA LEU A 30 -4.08 6.44 15.03
C LEU A 30 -5.45 6.65 15.69
N ARG A 31 -6.52 6.85 14.90
CA ARG A 31 -7.88 6.96 15.44
C ARG A 31 -8.32 5.68 16.16
N ASN A 32 -8.03 4.51 15.60
CA ASN A 32 -8.37 3.24 16.22
C ASN A 32 -7.53 2.95 17.47
N VAL A 33 -6.25 3.32 17.46
CA VAL A 33 -5.39 3.23 18.65
C VAL A 33 -5.92 4.12 19.77
N ALA A 34 -6.32 5.35 19.46
CA ALA A 34 -6.94 6.27 20.44
C ALA A 34 -8.26 5.73 20.99
N ALA A 35 -8.98 4.89 20.23
CA ALA A 35 -10.19 4.19 20.67
C ALA A 35 -9.89 2.92 21.50
N GLY A 36 -8.62 2.62 21.80
CA GLY A 36 -8.19 1.50 22.64
C GLY A 36 -7.80 0.22 21.88
N ALA A 37 -7.78 0.24 20.55
CA ALA A 37 -7.32 -0.91 19.77
C ALA A 37 -5.81 -1.12 19.91
N ASN A 38 -5.38 -2.38 19.93
CA ASN A 38 -3.97 -2.73 20.04
C ASN A 38 -3.20 -2.35 18.74
N PRO A 39 -2.18 -1.47 18.79
CA PRO A 39 -1.41 -1.07 17.61
C PRO A 39 -0.76 -2.23 16.86
N MET A 40 -0.28 -3.24 17.58
CA MET A 40 0.34 -4.42 16.98
C MET A 40 -0.68 -5.30 16.25
N ALA A 41 -1.93 -5.36 16.75
CA ALA A 41 -3.00 -6.07 16.05
C ALA A 41 -3.38 -5.34 14.76
N ILE A 42 -3.46 -4.01 14.80
CA ILE A 42 -3.71 -3.17 13.61
C ILE A 42 -2.62 -3.38 12.56
N LYS A 43 -1.34 -3.30 12.95
CA LYS A 43 -0.20 -3.54 12.06
C LYS A 43 -0.29 -4.91 11.37
N ARG A 44 -0.49 -5.97 12.14
CA ARG A 44 -0.63 -7.34 11.58
C ARG A 44 -1.83 -7.46 10.65
N GLY A 45 -2.95 -6.81 10.95
CA GLY A 45 -4.13 -6.78 10.09
C GLY A 45 -3.85 -6.07 8.76
N ILE A 46 -3.15 -4.93 8.81
CA ILE A 46 -2.72 -4.19 7.61
C ILE A 46 -1.79 -5.05 6.75
N GLU A 47 -0.75 -5.66 7.34
CA GLU A 47 0.21 -6.52 6.62
C GLU A 47 -0.49 -7.65 5.86
N ARG A 48 -1.37 -8.40 6.54
CA ARG A 48 -2.15 -9.48 5.91
C ARG A 48 -3.07 -8.97 4.80
N SER A 49 -3.67 -7.80 4.99
CA SER A 49 -4.56 -7.20 3.99
C SER A 49 -3.79 -6.77 2.75
N VAL A 50 -2.60 -6.18 2.94
CA VAL A 50 -1.71 -5.78 1.84
C VAL A 50 -1.28 -7.00 1.01
N GLU A 51 -0.91 -8.11 1.64
CA GLU A 51 -0.56 -9.35 0.94
C GLU A 51 -1.69 -9.82 0.01
N GLN A 52 -2.91 -9.89 0.53
CA GLN A 52 -4.10 -10.32 -0.23
C GLN A 52 -4.44 -9.35 -1.37
N VAL A 53 -4.34 -8.04 -1.12
CA VAL A 53 -4.59 -7.02 -2.17
C VAL A 53 -3.54 -7.12 -3.27
N VAL A 54 -2.26 -7.30 -2.93
CA VAL A 54 -1.18 -7.45 -3.93
C VAL A 54 -1.37 -8.72 -4.75
N GLU A 55 -1.74 -9.83 -4.12
CA GLU A 55 -2.05 -11.09 -4.82
C GLU A 55 -3.22 -10.91 -5.80
N ASN A 56 -4.29 -10.24 -5.36
CA ASN A 56 -5.45 -9.95 -6.20
C ASN A 56 -5.15 -8.96 -7.34
N LEU A 57 -4.26 -7.98 -7.13
CA LEU A 57 -3.82 -7.09 -8.20
C LEU A 57 -3.00 -7.82 -9.25
N LYS A 58 -2.13 -8.76 -8.82
CA LYS A 58 -1.35 -9.61 -9.73
C LYS A 58 -2.25 -10.49 -10.59
N SER A 59 -3.31 -11.06 -10.02
CA SER A 59 -4.23 -11.92 -10.79
C SER A 59 -5.05 -11.14 -11.83
N GLN A 60 -5.19 -9.82 -11.67
CA GLN A 60 -5.84 -8.92 -12.64
C GLN A 60 -4.86 -8.29 -13.63
N SER A 61 -3.55 -8.40 -13.37
CA SER A 61 -2.52 -7.86 -14.24
C SER A 61 -2.46 -8.64 -15.55
N LYS A 62 -2.32 -7.92 -16.66
CA LYS A 62 -2.06 -8.52 -17.97
C LYS A 62 -0.56 -8.44 -18.25
N GLU A 63 0.02 -9.58 -18.62
CA GLU A 63 1.40 -9.62 -19.07
C GLU A 63 1.49 -9.00 -20.47
N ILE A 64 2.42 -8.06 -20.65
CA ILE A 64 2.66 -7.41 -21.95
C ILE A 64 3.98 -7.96 -22.49
N SER A 65 3.93 -8.75 -23.55
CA SER A 65 5.09 -9.15 -24.34
C SER A 65 5.09 -8.36 -25.66
N GLY A 66 5.99 -7.39 -25.83
CA GLY A 66 6.06 -6.57 -27.06
C GLY A 66 6.44 -7.38 -28.32
N LYS A 67 6.27 -6.92 -29.57
CA LYS A 67 5.73 -5.70 -30.16
C LYS A 67 4.60 -6.09 -31.13
N GLU A 68 3.35 -5.84 -30.77
CA GLU A 68 2.19 -5.68 -31.66
C GLU A 68 1.00 -5.31 -30.76
N ASP A 69 1.07 -4.09 -30.22
CA ASP A 69 -0.05 -3.27 -29.72
C ASP A 69 0.44 -1.82 -29.62
#